data_AF-A0A024P4M9-F1
#
_entry.id   AF-A0A024P4M9-F1
#
_cell.length_a   1.000
_cell.length_b   1.000
_cell.length_c   1.000
_cell.angle_alpha   90.00
_cell.angle_beta   90.00
_cell.angle_gamma   90.00
#
_symmetry.space_group_name_H-M   'P 1'
#
loop_
_entity.id
_entity.type
_entity.pdbx_description
1 polymer ?
#
loop_
_entity_poly.entity_id
_entity_poly.type
_entity_poly.pdbx_seq_one_letter_code
_entity_poly.pdbx_strand_id
1 'polypeptide(L)'
;MRKVIKGKLYDTERATLIHEYQKYANVNSPYGHTKTWVNAKLYKTQKGNWFEFVEGKNTSDVLNKLDEDNVKEILSNDPEKYEKFFELEDA
;
A
#
# COMPACT_ATOMS: atom_id res chain seq x y z
N MET A 1 11.00 10.99 3.13
CA MET A 1 11.35 11.03 1.71
C MET A 1 10.18 11.65 0.95
N ARG A 2 10.44 12.35 -0.16
CA ARG A 2 9.41 12.80 -1.10
C ARG A 2 9.43 11.84 -2.28
N LYS A 3 8.34 11.15 -2.58
CA LYS A 3 8.22 10.31 -3.78
C LYS A 3 7.17 10.91 -4.71
N VAL A 4 7.51 11.00 -5.99
CA VAL A 4 6.57 11.43 -7.03
C VAL A 4 5.86 10.19 -7.57
N ILE A 5 4.54 10.17 -7.48
CA ILE A 5 3.70 9.11 -8.05
C ILE A 5 2.78 9.72 -9.09
N LYS A 6 2.78 9.19 -10.32
CA LYS A 6 1.86 9.65 -11.38
C LYS A 6 1.84 11.19 -11.52
N GLY A 7 3.01 11.83 -11.40
CA GLY A 7 3.17 13.28 -11.48
C GLY A 7 2.73 14.07 -10.23
N LYS A 8 2.26 13.40 -9.17
CA LYS A 8 1.88 14.03 -7.90
C LYS A 8 2.99 13.81 -6.86
N LEU A 9 3.43 14.91 -6.24
CA LEU A 9 4.43 14.89 -5.18
C LEU A 9 3.77 14.39 -3.89
N TYR A 10 4.19 13.24 -3.39
CA TYR A 10 3.72 12.70 -2.12
C TYR A 10 4.85 12.77 -1.09
N ASP A 11 4.62 13.52 -0.01
CA ASP A 11 5.47 13.56 1.17
C ASP A 11 5.27 12.26 1.96
N THR A 12 5.99 11.20 1.57
CA THR A 12 6.01 9.93 2.31
C THR A 12 6.72 10.04 3.66
N GLU A 13 7.40 11.17 3.90
CA GLU A 13 8.02 11.52 5.19
C GLU A 13 7.01 11.79 6.31
N ARG A 14 5.79 12.22 5.96
CA ARG A 14 4.69 12.45 6.93
C ARG A 14 3.64 11.34 6.89
N ALA A 15 3.95 10.24 6.21
CA ALA A 15 3.05 9.11 6.09
C ALA A 15 3.37 8.08 7.17
N THR A 16 2.37 7.70 7.94
CA THR A 16 2.49 6.68 8.97
C THR A 16 2.32 5.31 8.32
N LEU A 17 3.27 4.41 8.55
CA LEU A 17 3.14 3.01 8.16
C LEU A 17 2.06 2.35 9.02
N ILE A 18 1.07 1.77 8.36
CA ILE A 18 -0.10 1.18 9.00
C ILE A 18 0.05 -0.34 9.04
N HIS A 19 0.36 -0.93 7.88
CA HIS A 19 0.42 -2.37 7.73
C HIS A 19 1.42 -2.78 6.67
N GLU A 20 2.05 -3.94 6.87
CA GLU A 20 2.97 -4.55 5.94
C GLU A 20 2.43 -5.95 5.65
N TYR A 21 2.22 -6.26 4.38
CA TYR A 21 1.66 -7.52 3.93
C TYR A 21 2.40 -8.01 2.69
N GLN A 22 2.23 -9.29 2.39
CA GLN A 22 2.72 -9.87 1.16
C GLN A 22 1.54 -10.10 0.23
N LYS A 23 1.70 -9.71 -1.03
CA LYS A 23 0.71 -10.00 -2.06
C LYS A 23 1.37 -10.58 -3.30
N TYR A 24 0.56 -11.25 -4.10
CA TYR A 24 0.99 -11.64 -5.44
C TYR A 24 0.91 -10.43 -6.35
N ALA A 25 2.05 -10.05 -6.95
CA ALA A 25 2.08 -9.10 -8.06
C ALA A 25 2.48 -9.81 -9.34
N ASN A 26 1.81 -9.44 -10.44
CA ASN A 26 2.23 -9.83 -11.77
C ASN A 26 3.47 -9.01 -12.13
N VAL A 27 4.59 -9.70 -12.31
CA VAL A 27 5.82 -9.07 -12.80
C VAL A 27 5.94 -9.37 -14.28
N ASN A 28 6.15 -8.32 -15.08
CA ASN A 28 6.49 -8.48 -16.48
C ASN A 28 7.94 -8.94 -16.58
N SER A 29 8.14 -10.22 -16.89
CA SER A 29 9.42 -10.78 -17.27
C SER A 29 9.51 -10.84 -18.80
N PRO A 30 10.70 -10.74 -19.41
CA PRO A 30 10.88 -10.98 -20.85
C PRO A 30 10.37 -12.36 -21.33
N TYR A 31 10.18 -13.31 -20.40
CA TYR A 31 9.66 -14.66 -20.70
C TYR A 31 8.17 -14.86 -20.34
N GLY A 32 7.44 -13.79 -19.99
CA GLY A 32 5.99 -13.82 -19.70
C GLY A 32 5.59 -13.15 -18.38
N HIS A 33 4.29 -13.20 -18.06
CA HIS A 33 3.77 -12.72 -16.78
C HIS A 33 4.01 -13.77 -15.70
N THR A 34 4.93 -13.51 -14.77
CA THR A 34 5.14 -14.38 -13.62
C THR A 34 4.53 -13.76 -12.37
N LYS A 35 3.90 -14.59 -11.53
CA LYS A 35 3.39 -14.16 -10.22
C LYS A 35 4.52 -14.34 -9.21
N THR A 36 4.90 -13.26 -8.55
CA THR A 36 5.87 -13.33 -7.45
C THR A 36 5.29 -12.72 -6.19
N TRP A 37 5.78 -13.20 -5.05
CA TRP A 37 5.51 -12.59 -3.77
C TRP A 37 6.26 -11.28 -3.67
N VAL A 38 5.52 -10.20 -3.46
CA VAL A 38 6.08 -8.87 -3.23
C VAL A 38 5.65 -8.38 -1.86
N ASN A 39 6.54 -7.62 -1.21
CA ASN A 39 6.23 -6.95 0.03
C ASN A 39 5.50 -5.65 -0.31
N ALA A 40 4.30 -5.50 0.22
CA ALA A 40 3.49 -4.31 0.12
C ALA A 40 3.37 -3.66 1.51
N LYS A 41 3.45 -2.33 1.55
CA LYS A 41 3.38 -1.53 2.77
C LYS A 41 2.28 -0.47 2.61
N LEU A 42 1.30 -0.50 3.49
CA LEU A 42 0.20 0.45 3.52
C LEU A 42 0.56 1.64 4.40
N TYR A 43 0.39 2.84 3.86
CA TYR A 43 0.65 4.11 4.53
C TYR A 43 -0.61 4.98 4.57
N LYS A 44 -0.84 5.67 5.70
CA LYS A 44 -1.84 6.75 5.83
C LYS A 44 -1.09 8.07 5.99
N THR A 45 -1.42 9.06 5.17
CA THR A 45 -0.89 10.42 5.34
C THR A 45 -1.70 11.19 6.38
N GLN A 46 -1.10 12.22 6.98
CA GLN A 46 -1.81 13.12 7.92
C GLN A 46 -3.04 13.81 7.33
N LYS A 47 -3.17 13.87 5.99
CA LYS A 47 -4.35 14.38 5.29
C LYS A 47 -5.43 13.31 5.05
N GLY A 48 -5.32 12.14 5.66
CA GLY A 48 -6.27 11.02 5.49
C GLY A 48 -6.15 10.27 4.16
N ASN A 49 -5.12 10.52 3.34
CA ASN A 49 -4.94 9.78 2.08
C ASN A 49 -4.14 8.50 2.31
N TRP A 50 -4.58 7.41 1.66
CA TRP A 50 -3.97 6.08 1.76
C TRP A 50 -3.11 5.74 0.54
N PHE A 51 -1.98 5.07 0.77
CA PHE A 51 -1.05 4.65 -0.27
C PHE A 51 -0.49 3.27 0.02
N GLU A 52 -0.42 2.44 -1.01
CA GLU A 52 0.29 1.16 -0.98
C GLU A 52 1.64 1.34 -1.65
N PHE A 53 2.73 1.02 -0.95
CA PHE A 53 4.06 0.90 -1.48
C PHE A 53 4.39 -0.57 -1.71
N VAL A 54 4.55 -0.97 -2.97
CA VAL A 54 5.01 -2.29 -3.35
C VAL A 54 6.51 -2.21 -3.63
N GLU A 55 7.28 -2.87 -2.78
CA GLU A 55 8.73 -3.00 -2.95
C GLU A 55 9.00 -4.05 -4.02
N GLY A 56 9.54 -3.59 -5.14
CA GLY A 56 9.79 -4.44 -6.28
C GLY A 56 11.12 -5.18 -6.11
N LYS A 57 11.09 -6.45 -5.70
CA LYS A 57 12.33 -7.26 -5.58
C LYS A 57 13.01 -7.49 -6.94
N ASN A 58 12.22 -7.57 -8.02
CA ASN A 58 12.64 -7.73 -9.42
C ASN A 58 11.95 -6.73 -10.35
N THR A 59 11.31 -5.70 -9.80
CA THR A 59 10.48 -4.73 -10.52
C THR A 59 10.79 -3.34 -9.97
N SER A 60 10.44 -2.28 -10.68
CA SER A 60 10.50 -0.94 -10.09
C SER A 60 9.61 -0.86 -8.86
N ASP A 61 10.02 -0.10 -7.86
CA ASP A 61 9.15 0.25 -6.74
C ASP A 61 7.87 0.91 -7.27
N VAL A 62 6.72 0.39 -6.85
CA VAL A 62 5.42 0.96 -7.25
C VAL A 62 4.77 1.53 -6.02
N LEU A 63 4.32 2.78 -6.10
CA LEU A 63 3.50 3.39 -5.06
C LEU A 63 2.13 3.66 -5.69
N ASN A 64 1.09 3.02 -5.16
CA ASN A 64 -0.29 3.15 -5.62
C ASN A 64 -1.07 3.96 -4.61
N LYS A 65 -1.89 4.91 -5.09
CA LYS A 65 -2.91 5.51 -4.22
C LYS A 65 -4.03 4.49 -4.02
N LEU A 66 -4.48 4.34 -2.79
CA LEU A 66 -5.65 3.54 -2.44
C LEU A 66 -6.78 4.44 -1.95
N ASP A 67 -7.99 4.03 -2.29
CA ASP A 67 -9.22 4.54 -1.69
C ASP A 67 -9.62 3.66 -0.51
N GLU A 68 -10.47 4.16 0.39
CA GLU A 68 -10.84 3.47 1.64
C GLU A 68 -11.37 2.06 1.42
N ASP A 69 -12.16 1.81 0.37
CA ASP A 69 -12.68 0.48 0.04
C ASP A 69 -11.55 -0.55 -0.17
N ASN A 70 -10.52 -0.18 -0.95
CA ASN A 70 -9.38 -1.06 -1.18
C ASN A 70 -8.58 -1.28 0.11
N VAL A 71 -8.50 -0.27 0.98
CA VAL A 71 -7.82 -0.37 2.27
C VAL A 71 -8.58 -1.34 3.19
N LYS A 72 -9.91 -1.28 3.19
CA LYS A 72 -10.77 -2.23 3.92
C LYS A 72 -10.54 -3.65 3.44
N GLU A 73 -10.48 -3.89 2.13
CA GLU A 73 -10.17 -5.23 1.59
C GLU A 73 -8.79 -5.74 2.02
N ILE A 74 -7.77 -4.88 2.00
CA ILE A 74 -6.41 -5.25 2.43
C ILE A 74 -6.40 -5.57 3.93
N LEU A 75 -6.99 -4.70 4.75
CA LEU A 75 -7.06 -4.88 6.20
C LEU A 75 -8.06 -5.96 6.62
N SER A 76 -8.99 -6.38 5.75
CA SER A 76 -9.91 -7.49 6.04
C SER A 76 -9.17 -8.81 6.27
N ASN A 77 -7.95 -8.95 5.76
CA ASN A 77 -7.08 -10.10 6.07
C ASN A 77 -6.43 -9.99 7.46
N ASP A 78 -6.47 -8.82 8.08
CA ASP A 78 -5.77 -8.45 9.32
C ASP A 78 -6.76 -7.77 10.30
N PRO A 79 -7.67 -8.55 10.93
CA PRO A 79 -8.81 -8.01 11.69
C PRO A 79 -8.40 -7.04 12.81
N GLU A 80 -7.30 -7.31 13.51
CA GLU A 80 -6.81 -6.43 14.58
C GLU A 80 -6.48 -5.01 14.10
N LYS A 81 -5.96 -4.87 12.88
CA LYS A 81 -5.67 -3.55 12.30
C LYS A 81 -6.89 -2.93 11.66
N TYR A 82 -7.80 -3.74 11.11
CA TYR A 82 -9.08 -3.25 10.62
C TYR A 82 -9.85 -2.55 11.75
N GLU A 83 -10.03 -3.19 12.89
CA GLU A 83 -10.73 -2.62 14.06
C GLU A 83 -10.05 -1.32 14.53
N LYS A 84 -8.72 -1.33 14.64
CA LYS A 84 -7.96 -0.17 15.13
C LYS A 84 -8.09 1.09 14.27
N PHE A 85 -8.29 0.94 12.96
CA PHE A 85 -8.32 2.06 12.02
C PHE A 85 -9.71 2.39 11.48
N PHE A 86 -10.68 1.48 11.55
CA PHE A 86 -12.04 1.70 11.06
C PHE A 86 -13.11 1.65 12.14
N GLU A 87 -12.97 0.88 13.22
CA GLU A 87 -14.01 0.84 14.28
C GLU A 87 -13.79 1.88 15.38
N LEU A 88 -12.58 2.43 15.52
CA LEU A 88 -12.30 3.52 16.47
C LEU A 88 -12.70 4.92 15.98
N GLU A 89 -13.11 5.10 14.71
CA GLU A 89 -13.64 6.40 14.21
C GLU A 89 -15.16 6.56 14.49
N ASP A 90 -15.84 5.55 15.04
CA ASP A 90 -17.30 5.54 15.29
C ASP A 90 -17.70 5.62 16.80
N ALA A 91 -16.79 6.03 17.69
CA ALA A 91 -17.04 6.16 19.15
C ALA A 91 -17.00 7.61 19.67
#